data_AF-A0A251N4L0-F1
#
_entry.id   AF-A0A251N4L0-F1
#
_cell.length_a   1.000
_cell.length_b   1.000
_cell.length_c   1.000
_cell.angle_alpha   90.00
_cell.angle_beta   90.00
_cell.angle_gamma   90.00
#
_symmetry.space_group_name_H-M   'P 1'
#
loop_
_entity.id
_entity.type
_entity.pdbx_description
1 polymer ?
#
loop_
_entity_poly.entity_id
_entity_poly.type
_entity_poly.pdbx_seq_one_letter_code
_entity_poly.pdbx_strand_id
1 'polypeptide(L)'
;MKFPQSRAGHGFYLRDPKGVDDRKVASRWFSLENPDGDEKRMYRGRMHLRLCFDGGYHVMDEAAHVCSDYSPTARQLWKPPLGTVELGVIGCKNLIPVKTVNGKGCSDAYCVAKYGPKWVRTRTVCDSLEPKWNEQYTFKVYDPCTVLSIGVFDNSGSGFEIEGSKDATRPDFRIINVVAGFCRDPRWGRCYESYSEDPKIVQAMTEIIPGLQGEIPANCRKGVPFVAGNKKVAACAKHFVGDGGTTKGINENNTVINRHGLLSIHMPGYYNSIIKGVATIMVSYSSWNGVKMHANHDLVTAFLKNTLRFRGFVISDWEGIDRITSPPHANYSYSIQAGINAGIDMVMVPYNYMEFIDGLTFLVKNKIIPMSRIDDAVKRILRVKFVMGLFEEPFADMSLVHQLGSQEHRELAREVVRRSLVLLKNGESAEKPLIPLPKKTSKILVAGSHADNLGYQCGGWTIEWQGLSGNNLTEGTTILTAIKNTSNNISYAIVVVGEHPYAETFGDSLNLTIPDPGPTTITNVCGAVKCVVIVISGRPVVVQPYVASINALVAAWLPGTEGQGVADVLFGDYGFTGKLSRTWFKTVDQLPMNVGDARYDPLFPFGFGLTTTPTHFN
;
A
#
# COMPACT_ATOMS: atom_id res chain seq x y z
N MET A 1 -4.34 -16.40 47.03
CA MET A 1 -3.11 -17.14 47.40
C MET A 1 -1.97 -16.69 46.49
N LYS A 2 -0.74 -16.55 47.01
CA LYS A 2 0.47 -16.49 46.16
C LYS A 2 0.92 -17.93 45.85
N PHE A 3 1.37 -18.20 44.63
CA PHE A 3 2.06 -19.45 44.30
C PHE A 3 3.58 -19.19 44.18
N PRO A 4 4.46 -20.11 44.63
CA PRO A 4 5.90 -19.95 44.47
C PRO A 4 6.34 -20.21 43.03
N GLN A 5 7.40 -19.53 42.60
CA GLN A 5 8.19 -20.02 41.47
C GLN A 5 9.02 -21.23 41.92
N SER A 6 9.09 -22.26 41.08
CA SER A 6 10.16 -23.26 41.14
C SER A 6 10.68 -23.53 39.72
N ARG A 7 12.00 -23.63 39.57
CA ARG A 7 12.64 -24.07 38.33
C ARG A 7 12.98 -25.56 38.46
N ALA A 8 12.46 -26.37 37.55
CA ALA A 8 13.01 -27.69 37.23
C ALA A 8 12.87 -27.90 35.73
N GLY A 9 13.98 -28.10 35.02
CA GLY A 9 14.00 -28.27 33.57
C GLY A 9 14.31 -29.71 33.17
N HIS A 10 13.30 -30.46 32.74
CA HIS A 10 13.46 -31.69 31.98
C HIS A 10 12.49 -31.67 30.79
N GLY A 11 12.99 -32.03 29.60
CA GLY A 11 12.19 -32.10 28.39
C GLY A 11 11.38 -33.40 28.35
N PHE A 12 10.13 -33.32 27.89
CA PHE A 12 9.29 -34.49 27.64
C PHE A 12 9.02 -34.63 26.14
N TYR A 13 9.33 -35.83 25.61
CA TYR A 13 8.96 -36.22 24.26
C TYR A 13 7.44 -36.40 24.17
N LEU A 14 6.87 -36.05 23.02
CA LEU A 14 5.48 -36.37 22.67
C LEU A 14 5.25 -37.88 22.70
N ARG A 15 4.17 -38.33 23.35
CA ARG A 15 3.76 -39.73 23.39
C ARG A 15 2.28 -39.88 22.99
N ASP A 16 2.08 -40.50 21.83
CA ASP A 16 0.85 -41.13 21.27
C ASP A 16 -0.54 -40.59 21.72
N PRO A 17 -1.33 -39.96 20.81
CA PRO A 17 -2.65 -39.40 21.11
C PRO A 17 -3.77 -40.47 21.23
N LYS A 18 -3.53 -41.55 21.98
CA LYS A 18 -4.48 -42.67 22.19
C LYS A 18 -4.73 -43.04 23.67
N GLY A 19 -4.30 -42.21 24.61
CA GLY A 19 -4.67 -42.35 26.02
C GLY A 19 -5.95 -41.60 26.36
N VAL A 20 -7.11 -42.29 26.38
CA VAL A 20 -8.29 -41.78 27.10
C VAL A 20 -8.07 -42.02 28.59
N ASP A 21 -8.09 -40.97 29.40
CA ASP A 21 -7.92 -41.09 30.85
C ASP A 21 -9.26 -41.43 31.52
N ASP A 22 -9.58 -42.72 31.58
CA ASP A 22 -10.80 -43.27 32.20
C ASP A 22 -10.82 -43.16 33.73
N ARG A 23 -9.86 -42.46 34.36
CA ARG A 23 -9.85 -42.24 35.82
C ARG A 23 -11.05 -41.40 36.25
N LYS A 24 -12.03 -42.04 36.90
CA LYS A 24 -13.14 -41.38 37.59
C LYS A 24 -12.62 -40.38 38.64
N VAL A 25 -12.57 -39.10 38.26
CA VAL A 25 -12.23 -38.01 39.17
C VAL A 25 -13.30 -37.93 40.27
N ALA A 26 -12.94 -38.38 41.48
CA ALA A 26 -13.81 -38.30 42.64
C ALA A 26 -14.06 -36.82 43.02
N SER A 27 -15.33 -36.44 43.11
CA SER A 27 -15.71 -35.13 43.66
C SER A 27 -15.47 -35.09 45.17
N ARG A 28 -15.02 -33.95 45.69
CA ARG A 28 -14.72 -33.75 47.12
C ARG A 28 -15.32 -32.45 47.62
N TRP A 29 -15.68 -32.42 48.90
CA TRP A 29 -16.09 -31.19 49.60
C TRP A 29 -14.86 -30.48 50.14
N PHE A 30 -14.72 -29.20 49.78
CA PHE A 30 -13.68 -28.31 50.29
C PHE A 30 -14.34 -27.28 51.20
N SER A 31 -13.83 -27.13 52.42
CA SER A 31 -14.25 -26.04 53.31
C SER A 31 -13.59 -24.74 52.85
N LEU A 32 -14.35 -23.65 52.81
CA LEU A 32 -13.80 -22.31 52.60
C LEU A 32 -13.26 -21.81 53.95
N GLU A 33 -11.97 -21.47 53.98
CA GLU A 33 -11.30 -20.96 55.18
C GLU A 33 -11.54 -19.46 55.36
N ASN A 34 -11.59 -19.02 56.62
CA ASN A 34 -11.77 -17.60 56.97
C ASN A 34 -10.40 -16.90 56.92
N PRO A 35 -10.20 -15.82 56.11
CA PRO A 35 -8.88 -15.22 55.93
C PRO A 35 -8.21 -14.71 57.21
N ASP A 36 -9.01 -14.22 58.16
CA ASP A 36 -8.53 -13.46 59.33
C ASP A 36 -8.43 -14.29 60.62
N GLY A 37 -8.57 -15.63 60.53
CA GLY A 37 -8.32 -16.57 61.65
C GLY A 37 -9.30 -16.54 62.84
N ASP A 38 -10.13 -15.51 62.99
CA ASP A 38 -11.01 -15.32 64.14
C ASP A 38 -12.13 -16.38 64.20
N GLU A 39 -12.23 -17.10 65.32
CA GLU A 39 -13.07 -18.30 65.45
C GLU A 39 -14.58 -18.00 65.60
N LYS A 40 -14.96 -16.75 65.88
CA LYS A 40 -16.30 -16.39 66.37
C LYS A 40 -17.39 -16.16 65.30
N ARG A 41 -17.20 -16.59 64.04
CA ARG A 41 -18.26 -16.55 63.00
C ARG A 41 -18.61 -17.93 62.45
N MET A 42 -19.78 -18.41 62.84
CA MET A 42 -20.26 -19.78 62.63
C MET A 42 -20.94 -20.00 61.25
N TYR A 43 -20.24 -19.70 60.15
CA TYR A 43 -20.71 -20.11 58.81
C TYR A 43 -19.56 -20.55 57.89
N ARG A 44 -19.15 -21.82 58.04
CA ARG A 44 -18.13 -22.44 57.18
C ARG A 44 -18.78 -22.99 55.91
N GLY A 45 -18.86 -22.14 54.88
CA GLY A 45 -19.30 -22.56 53.54
C GLY A 45 -18.43 -23.70 53.01
N ARG A 46 -19.05 -24.70 52.36
CA ARG A 46 -18.34 -25.82 51.73
C ARG A 46 -18.70 -25.88 50.25
N MET A 47 -17.70 -26.10 49.40
CA MET A 47 -17.83 -26.17 47.96
C MET A 47 -17.52 -27.59 47.48
N HIS A 48 -18.48 -28.23 46.81
CA HIS A 48 -18.29 -29.57 46.24
C HIS A 48 -17.69 -29.45 44.85
N LEU A 49 -16.44 -29.87 44.69
CA LEU A 49 -15.69 -29.71 43.43
C LEU A 49 -15.32 -31.07 42.82
N ARG A 50 -15.38 -31.13 41.49
CA ARG A 50 -14.73 -32.14 40.66
C ARG A 50 -13.85 -31.39 39.65
N LEU A 51 -12.54 -31.46 39.83
CA LEU A 51 -11.58 -30.74 38.99
C LEU A 51 -10.80 -31.75 38.14
N CYS A 52 -10.90 -31.60 36.83
CA CYS A 52 -10.07 -32.30 35.86
C CYS A 52 -9.31 -31.25 35.05
N PHE A 53 -8.01 -31.47 34.81
CA PHE A 53 -7.20 -30.63 33.92
C PHE A 53 -7.10 -31.34 32.57
N ASP A 54 -7.92 -30.91 31.61
CA ASP A 54 -7.94 -31.44 30.25
C ASP A 54 -7.00 -30.63 29.33
N GLY A 55 -6.31 -31.32 28.43
CA GLY A 55 -5.22 -30.78 27.61
C GLY A 55 -5.71 -30.08 26.34
N GLY A 56 -6.49 -29.01 26.47
CA GLY A 56 -7.07 -28.29 25.32
C GLY A 56 -6.00 -27.73 24.36
N TYR A 57 -6.17 -27.95 23.06
CA TYR A 57 -5.28 -27.40 22.03
C TYR A 57 -5.58 -25.92 21.80
N HIS A 58 -4.80 -25.05 22.45
CA HIS A 58 -4.88 -23.60 22.32
C HIS A 58 -3.75 -23.10 21.42
N VAL A 59 -4.08 -22.37 20.34
CA VAL A 59 -3.09 -21.62 19.56
C VAL A 59 -2.62 -20.46 20.46
N MET A 60 -1.36 -20.49 20.92
CA MET A 60 -0.93 -19.64 22.06
C MET A 60 -0.91 -18.12 21.80
N ASP A 61 -1.20 -17.66 20.58
CA ASP A 61 -1.26 -16.24 20.21
C ASP A 61 -2.70 -15.70 20.06
N GLU A 62 -3.74 -16.51 20.25
CA GLU A 62 -5.16 -16.11 20.14
C GLU A 62 -5.82 -15.93 21.52
N ALA A 63 -6.80 -15.03 21.65
CA ALA A 63 -7.55 -14.91 22.89
C ALA A 63 -8.60 -16.03 23.01
N ALA A 64 -8.79 -16.59 24.20
CA ALA A 64 -9.64 -17.79 24.38
C ALA A 64 -11.10 -17.64 23.89
N HIS A 65 -11.59 -16.42 23.68
CA HIS A 65 -12.95 -16.12 23.20
C HIS A 65 -13.11 -16.12 21.65
N VAL A 66 -12.05 -16.33 20.87
CA VAL A 66 -12.15 -16.55 19.40
C VAL A 66 -12.11 -18.02 18.99
N CYS A 67 -12.11 -18.96 19.93
CA CYS A 67 -12.17 -20.38 19.61
C CYS A 67 -13.52 -20.76 18.95
N SER A 68 -13.48 -21.65 17.95
CA SER A 68 -14.68 -22.09 17.21
C SER A 68 -15.37 -23.33 17.82
N ASP A 69 -14.68 -24.07 18.68
CA ASP A 69 -15.23 -25.20 19.44
C ASP A 69 -14.77 -25.18 20.90
N TYR A 70 -15.71 -24.90 21.81
CA TYR A 70 -15.50 -24.88 23.26
C TYR A 70 -15.74 -26.24 23.92
N SER A 71 -15.93 -27.30 23.13
CA SER A 71 -16.11 -28.66 23.65
C SER A 71 -14.84 -29.14 24.34
N PRO A 72 -14.91 -29.73 25.56
CA PRO A 72 -13.78 -30.40 26.18
C PRO A 72 -13.18 -31.49 25.27
N THR A 73 -11.91 -31.84 25.44
CA THR A 73 -11.31 -32.91 24.61
C THR A 73 -11.82 -34.28 25.06
N ALA A 74 -12.04 -34.46 26.36
CA ALA A 74 -12.74 -35.61 26.93
C ALA A 74 -14.25 -35.60 26.60
N ARG A 75 -14.69 -36.52 25.73
CA ARG A 75 -16.12 -36.66 25.30
C ARG A 75 -17.10 -36.84 26.47
N GLN A 76 -16.68 -37.45 27.59
CA GLN A 76 -17.50 -37.59 28.79
C GLN A 76 -17.82 -36.28 29.52
N LEU A 77 -17.18 -35.16 29.14
CA LEU A 77 -17.47 -33.81 29.63
C LEU A 77 -18.33 -32.98 28.66
N TRP A 78 -18.68 -33.51 27.48
CA TRP A 78 -19.57 -32.84 26.54
C TRP A 78 -20.98 -32.75 27.15
N LYS A 79 -21.56 -31.54 27.18
CA LYS A 79 -22.99 -31.41 27.43
C LYS A 79 -23.75 -32.19 26.35
N PRO A 80 -24.73 -33.06 26.68
CA PRO A 80 -25.62 -33.59 25.67
C PRO A 80 -26.38 -32.43 25.01
N PRO A 81 -26.67 -32.49 23.70
CA PRO A 81 -27.52 -31.48 23.08
C PRO A 81 -28.92 -31.54 23.70
N LEU A 82 -29.49 -30.37 23.97
CA LEU A 82 -30.86 -30.21 24.46
C LEU A 82 -31.89 -30.63 23.41
N GLY A 83 -31.48 -30.61 22.13
CA GLY A 83 -32.29 -31.04 21.00
C GLY A 83 -31.59 -30.71 19.68
N THR A 84 -32.36 -30.70 18.60
CA THR A 84 -31.90 -30.42 17.25
C THR A 84 -32.83 -29.40 16.62
N VAL A 85 -32.26 -28.35 16.00
CA VAL A 85 -32.98 -27.46 15.08
C VAL A 85 -32.72 -27.95 13.67
N GLU A 86 -33.79 -28.25 12.95
CA GLU A 86 -33.76 -28.49 11.51
C GLU A 86 -34.30 -27.27 10.77
N LEU A 87 -33.54 -26.77 9.80
CA LEU A 87 -33.88 -25.60 9.01
C LEU A 87 -34.03 -26.02 7.54
N GLY A 88 -35.25 -25.99 7.03
CA GLY A 88 -35.54 -26.09 5.60
C GLY A 88 -35.43 -24.72 4.93
N VAL A 89 -34.41 -24.53 4.09
CA VAL A 89 -34.22 -23.35 3.24
C VAL A 89 -34.85 -23.65 1.88
N ILE A 90 -36.15 -23.38 1.77
CA ILE A 90 -36.96 -23.77 0.60
C ILE A 90 -36.71 -22.84 -0.60
N GLY A 91 -36.87 -21.54 -0.41
CA GLY A 91 -36.74 -20.56 -1.49
C GLY A 91 -37.03 -19.14 -1.04
N CYS A 92 -36.94 -18.19 -1.98
CA CYS A 92 -37.38 -16.81 -1.82
C CYS A 92 -38.32 -16.42 -2.97
N LYS A 93 -38.97 -15.26 -2.85
CA LYS A 93 -39.87 -14.68 -3.86
C LYS A 93 -39.72 -13.17 -3.85
N ASN A 94 -39.99 -12.53 -5.00
CA ASN A 94 -39.95 -11.07 -5.16
C ASN A 94 -38.61 -10.44 -4.70
N LEU A 95 -37.48 -11.09 -5.00
CA LEU A 95 -36.19 -10.44 -4.81
C LEU A 95 -36.09 -9.17 -5.65
N ILE A 96 -35.35 -8.19 -5.13
CA ILE A 96 -34.99 -6.99 -5.89
C ILE A 96 -33.96 -7.41 -6.96
N PRO A 97 -34.18 -7.12 -8.26
CA PRO A 97 -33.23 -7.47 -9.29
C PRO A 97 -31.90 -6.73 -9.07
N VAL A 98 -30.79 -7.47 -9.12
CA VAL A 98 -29.43 -6.96 -8.89
C VAL A 98 -28.66 -6.83 -10.20
N LYS A 99 -29.05 -7.59 -11.23
CA LYS A 99 -28.52 -7.50 -12.60
C LYS A 99 -29.64 -7.60 -13.64
N THR A 100 -29.31 -7.33 -14.90
CA THR A 100 -30.22 -7.47 -16.05
C THR A 100 -29.67 -8.46 -17.05
N VAL A 101 -30.48 -9.44 -17.47
CA VAL A 101 -30.14 -10.41 -18.52
C VAL A 101 -31.26 -10.42 -19.56
N ASN A 102 -30.89 -10.27 -20.84
CA ASN A 102 -31.83 -10.23 -21.97
C ASN A 102 -33.01 -9.25 -21.76
N GLY A 103 -32.72 -8.06 -21.20
CA GLY A 103 -33.71 -7.02 -20.92
C GLY A 103 -34.65 -7.30 -19.73
N LYS A 104 -34.39 -8.34 -18.93
CA LYS A 104 -35.16 -8.67 -17.71
C LYS A 104 -34.28 -8.58 -16.47
N GLY A 105 -34.80 -7.95 -15.42
CA GLY A 105 -34.13 -7.91 -14.11
C GLY A 105 -34.14 -9.28 -13.44
N CYS A 106 -33.00 -9.67 -12.86
CA CYS A 106 -32.79 -10.96 -12.22
C CYS A 106 -31.73 -10.88 -11.09
N SER A 107 -31.53 -12.00 -10.40
CA SER A 107 -30.66 -12.13 -9.20
C SER A 107 -29.96 -13.49 -9.19
N ASP A 108 -28.71 -13.55 -8.72
CA ASP A 108 -27.96 -14.79 -8.52
C ASP A 108 -27.96 -15.19 -7.04
N ALA A 109 -29.12 -15.64 -6.56
CA ALA A 109 -29.42 -15.66 -5.14
C ALA A 109 -28.96 -16.94 -4.41
N TYR A 110 -28.36 -16.75 -3.23
CA TYR A 110 -28.10 -17.80 -2.24
C TYR A 110 -28.54 -17.34 -0.84
N CYS A 111 -28.73 -18.30 0.06
CA CYS A 111 -29.11 -18.05 1.45
C CYS A 111 -27.99 -18.50 2.39
N VAL A 112 -27.78 -17.75 3.48
CA VAL A 112 -26.86 -18.10 4.57
C VAL A 112 -27.65 -18.17 5.86
N ALA A 113 -27.47 -19.26 6.62
CA ALA A 113 -28.06 -19.42 7.94
C ALA A 113 -26.96 -19.64 8.98
N LYS A 114 -27.02 -18.89 10.09
CA LYS A 114 -26.02 -18.86 11.16
C LYS A 114 -26.67 -19.11 12.51
N TYR A 115 -26.23 -20.15 13.21
CA TYR A 115 -26.66 -20.52 14.56
C TYR A 115 -25.47 -20.37 15.53
N GLY A 116 -25.45 -19.27 16.27
CA GLY A 116 -24.28 -18.88 17.08
C GLY A 116 -23.01 -18.74 16.23
N PRO A 117 -21.90 -19.46 16.53
CA PRO A 117 -20.69 -19.42 15.72
C PRO A 117 -20.76 -20.29 14.45
N LYS A 118 -21.75 -21.19 14.32
CA LYS A 118 -21.86 -22.16 13.21
C LYS A 118 -22.71 -21.57 12.08
N TRP A 119 -22.35 -21.83 10.83
CA TRP A 119 -23.13 -21.35 9.68
C TRP A 119 -23.13 -22.35 8.52
N VAL A 120 -24.09 -22.18 7.62
CA VAL A 120 -24.29 -22.94 6.37
C VAL A 120 -24.69 -21.97 5.27
N ARG A 121 -24.40 -22.31 4.01
CA ARG A 121 -24.77 -21.55 2.81
C ARG A 121 -25.38 -22.48 1.77
N THR A 122 -26.47 -22.05 1.13
CA THR A 122 -27.06 -22.78 0.01
C THR A 122 -26.26 -22.64 -1.28
N ARG A 123 -26.53 -23.50 -2.26
CA ARG A 123 -26.10 -23.21 -3.64
C ARG A 123 -26.69 -21.87 -4.12
N THR A 124 -25.99 -21.24 -5.06
CA THR A 124 -26.52 -20.11 -5.83
C THR A 124 -27.59 -20.61 -6.82
N VAL A 125 -28.69 -19.89 -6.95
CA VAL A 125 -29.68 -20.07 -8.02
C VAL A 125 -29.65 -18.82 -8.89
N CYS A 126 -29.10 -18.97 -10.10
CA CYS A 126 -28.86 -17.86 -11.00
C CYS A 126 -30.14 -17.35 -11.67
N ASP A 127 -30.09 -16.10 -12.12
CA ASP A 127 -31.07 -15.45 -13.00
C ASP A 127 -32.54 -15.51 -12.53
N SER A 128 -32.79 -15.52 -11.21
CA SER A 128 -34.14 -15.72 -10.66
C SER A 128 -34.48 -14.79 -9.50
N LEU A 129 -35.63 -14.10 -9.61
CA LEU A 129 -36.25 -13.36 -8.51
C LEU A 129 -37.11 -14.25 -7.59
N GLU A 130 -37.29 -15.53 -7.95
CA GLU A 130 -37.93 -16.57 -7.12
C GLU A 130 -37.02 -17.82 -6.99
N PRO A 131 -35.85 -17.71 -6.33
CA PRO A 131 -34.91 -18.82 -6.20
C PRO A 131 -35.51 -19.95 -5.35
N LYS A 132 -35.29 -21.20 -5.76
CA LYS A 132 -35.70 -22.41 -5.01
C LYS A 132 -34.48 -23.26 -4.71
N TRP A 133 -34.08 -23.29 -3.45
CA TRP A 133 -32.96 -24.09 -2.95
C TRP A 133 -33.44 -25.48 -2.56
N ASN A 134 -34.53 -25.61 -1.79
CA ASN A 134 -35.04 -26.87 -1.25
C ASN A 134 -33.95 -27.67 -0.49
N GLU A 135 -33.15 -26.97 0.33
CA GLU A 135 -32.04 -27.56 1.09
C GLU A 135 -32.37 -27.60 2.58
N GLN A 136 -31.91 -28.62 3.31
CA GLN A 136 -32.19 -28.82 4.74
C GLN A 136 -30.89 -28.92 5.53
N TYR A 137 -30.83 -28.21 6.65
CA TYR A 137 -29.64 -28.12 7.52
C TYR A 137 -29.99 -28.40 8.97
N THR A 138 -29.03 -28.94 9.72
CA THR A 138 -29.27 -29.53 11.05
C THR A 138 -28.26 -28.98 12.06
N PHE A 139 -28.76 -28.27 13.08
CA PHE A 139 -27.96 -27.69 14.15
C PHE A 139 -28.27 -28.37 15.49
N LYS A 140 -27.24 -28.86 16.18
CA LYS A 140 -27.39 -29.36 17.57
C LYS A 140 -27.53 -28.18 18.53
N VAL A 141 -28.62 -28.16 19.30
CA VAL A 141 -28.93 -27.14 20.31
C VAL A 141 -28.21 -27.48 21.61
N TYR A 142 -27.45 -26.54 22.15
CA TYR A 142 -26.79 -26.66 23.47
C TYR A 142 -27.21 -25.55 24.44
N ASP A 143 -27.84 -24.50 23.92
CA ASP A 143 -28.35 -23.35 24.66
C ASP A 143 -29.60 -22.83 23.91
N PRO A 144 -30.78 -22.74 24.55
CA PRO A 144 -32.03 -22.32 23.90
C PRO A 144 -32.04 -20.83 23.52
N CYS A 145 -31.14 -20.02 24.06
CA CYS A 145 -31.01 -18.59 23.76
C CYS A 145 -30.07 -18.31 22.58
N THR A 146 -29.50 -19.34 21.93
CA THR A 146 -28.65 -19.15 20.74
C THR A 146 -29.47 -18.67 19.55
N VAL A 147 -29.17 -17.47 19.04
CA VAL A 147 -29.85 -16.88 17.89
C VAL A 147 -29.54 -17.66 16.60
N LEU A 148 -30.60 -17.94 15.82
CA LEU A 148 -30.54 -18.35 14.43
C LEU A 148 -30.82 -17.12 13.54
N SER A 149 -29.82 -16.67 12.78
CA SER A 149 -29.94 -15.61 11.79
C SER A 149 -29.97 -16.21 10.38
N ILE A 150 -30.83 -15.69 9.51
CA ILE A 150 -30.96 -16.13 8.11
C ILE A 150 -30.95 -14.89 7.21
N GLY A 151 -30.16 -14.91 6.14
CA GLY A 151 -30.10 -13.83 5.15
C GLY A 151 -30.00 -14.37 3.73
N VAL A 152 -30.49 -13.60 2.76
CA VAL A 152 -30.40 -13.90 1.33
C VAL A 152 -29.47 -12.87 0.68
N PHE A 153 -28.61 -13.32 -0.22
CA PHE A 153 -27.50 -12.59 -0.82
C PHE A 153 -27.42 -12.89 -2.31
N ASP A 154 -26.88 -11.93 -3.08
CA ASP A 154 -26.62 -12.10 -4.51
C ASP A 154 -25.15 -12.50 -4.78
N ASN A 155 -24.89 -13.10 -5.93
CA ASN A 155 -23.61 -13.65 -6.36
C ASN A 155 -23.26 -13.22 -7.81
N SER A 156 -23.90 -12.18 -8.34
CA SER A 156 -23.61 -11.64 -9.68
C SER A 156 -22.15 -11.17 -9.80
N GLY A 157 -21.38 -11.83 -10.67
CA GLY A 157 -20.05 -11.36 -11.06
C GLY A 157 -20.14 -10.29 -12.14
N SER A 158 -19.48 -9.15 -11.95
CA SER A 158 -19.50 -8.01 -12.86
C SER A 158 -18.61 -8.23 -14.10
N GLY A 159 -19.18 -8.85 -15.13
CA GLY A 159 -18.71 -8.70 -16.51
C GLY A 159 -19.09 -7.33 -17.09
N PHE A 160 -18.29 -6.81 -18.02
CA PHE A 160 -18.41 -5.44 -18.54
C PHE A 160 -19.46 -5.30 -19.64
N GLU A 161 -20.18 -4.17 -19.62
CA GLU A 161 -20.36 -3.30 -20.79
C GLU A 161 -20.48 -1.84 -20.30
N ILE A 162 -20.20 -0.84 -21.16
CA ILE A 162 -19.97 0.55 -20.73
C ILE A 162 -21.08 1.48 -21.24
N GLU A 163 -21.85 2.05 -20.31
CA GLU A 163 -22.24 3.48 -20.37
C GLU A 163 -22.74 4.00 -19.00
N GLY A 164 -22.12 5.08 -18.51
CA GLY A 164 -22.79 6.11 -17.70
C GLY A 164 -23.46 5.78 -16.34
N SER A 165 -22.81 5.06 -15.41
CA SER A 165 -23.19 5.16 -13.97
C SER A 165 -22.04 4.88 -12.99
N LYS A 166 -22.24 5.23 -11.72
CA LYS A 166 -21.27 5.10 -10.61
C LYS A 166 -21.39 3.74 -9.88
N ASP A 167 -20.46 3.52 -8.96
CA ASP A 167 -20.46 2.49 -7.92
C ASP A 167 -20.32 1.03 -8.38
N ALA A 168 -19.23 0.75 -9.09
CA ALA A 168 -18.66 -0.59 -9.13
C ALA A 168 -17.94 -0.89 -7.79
N THR A 169 -18.48 -1.84 -7.00
CA THR A 169 -17.90 -2.35 -5.76
C THR A 169 -16.63 -3.17 -6.03
N ARG A 170 -15.52 -2.47 -6.25
CA ARG A 170 -14.18 -3.07 -6.31
C ARG A 170 -13.90 -3.87 -5.02
N PRO A 171 -13.18 -5.00 -5.08
CA PRO A 171 -12.71 -5.68 -3.87
C PRO A 171 -11.86 -4.70 -3.04
N ASP A 172 -12.18 -4.57 -1.75
CA ASP A 172 -11.62 -3.54 -0.85
C ASP A 172 -10.17 -3.85 -0.45
N PHE A 173 -9.27 -3.68 -1.42
CA PHE A 173 -7.84 -3.65 -1.20
C PHE A 173 -7.47 -2.31 -0.55
N ARG A 174 -7.64 -2.21 0.78
CA ARG A 174 -7.06 -1.16 1.64
C ARG A 174 -5.52 -1.29 1.71
N ILE A 175 -4.85 -1.32 0.56
CA ILE A 175 -3.41 -1.46 0.37
C ILE A 175 -2.92 -0.23 -0.38
N ILE A 176 -2.31 0.72 0.32
CA ILE A 176 -1.67 1.87 -0.32
C ILE A 176 -0.20 1.58 -0.59
N ASN A 177 0.22 1.84 -1.82
CA ASN A 177 1.56 1.59 -2.31
C ASN A 177 2.55 2.67 -1.83
N VAL A 178 3.64 2.22 -1.20
CA VAL A 178 4.78 3.03 -0.77
C VAL A 178 5.99 2.62 -1.60
N VAL A 179 6.46 3.51 -2.47
CA VAL A 179 7.64 3.22 -3.28
C VAL A 179 8.89 3.42 -2.43
N ALA A 180 9.50 2.29 -2.08
CA ALA A 180 10.81 2.16 -1.47
C ALA A 180 11.88 1.86 -2.53
N GLY A 181 11.63 2.21 -3.79
CA GLY A 181 12.57 2.10 -4.90
C GLY A 181 13.60 3.22 -4.90
N PHE A 182 14.82 2.92 -5.36
CA PHE A 182 15.98 3.82 -5.32
C PHE A 182 16.44 4.11 -6.75
N CYS A 183 15.94 5.18 -7.36
CA CYS A 183 16.32 5.58 -8.71
C CYS A 183 17.79 6.05 -8.73
N ARG A 184 18.64 5.33 -9.47
CA ARG A 184 20.08 5.63 -9.68
C ARG A 184 20.41 6.15 -11.09
N ASP A 185 19.39 6.25 -11.96
CA ASP A 185 19.49 6.79 -13.31
C ASP A 185 18.16 7.50 -13.66
N PRO A 186 18.13 8.83 -13.85
CA PRO A 186 16.89 9.57 -14.09
C PRO A 186 16.23 9.24 -15.43
N ARG A 187 16.91 8.52 -16.34
CA ARG A 187 16.31 8.03 -17.58
C ARG A 187 15.10 7.12 -17.36
N TRP A 188 14.96 6.53 -16.16
CA TRP A 188 13.82 5.70 -15.75
C TRP A 188 12.51 6.47 -15.63
N GLY A 189 11.47 5.97 -16.30
CA GLY A 189 10.11 6.52 -16.31
C GLY A 189 9.34 6.42 -15.00
N ARG A 190 9.92 5.83 -13.94
CA ARG A 190 9.36 5.83 -12.58
C ARG A 190 10.25 6.58 -11.57
N CYS A 191 11.24 7.35 -12.03
CA CYS A 191 12.16 8.02 -11.13
C CYS A 191 11.48 9.05 -10.19
N TYR A 192 10.32 9.60 -10.58
CA TYR A 192 9.50 10.48 -9.75
C TYR A 192 8.81 9.77 -8.58
N GLU A 193 8.64 8.45 -8.66
CA GLU A 193 8.14 7.63 -7.55
C GLU A 193 9.23 7.39 -6.48
N SER A 194 10.50 7.76 -6.76
CA SER A 194 11.64 7.54 -5.87
C SER A 194 12.09 8.82 -5.18
N TYR A 195 11.95 8.88 -3.85
CA TYR A 195 12.26 10.07 -3.05
C TYR A 195 13.68 10.63 -3.25
N SER A 196 14.68 9.80 -3.57
CA SER A 196 16.09 10.20 -3.70
C SER A 196 16.98 9.14 -4.36
N GLU A 197 18.18 9.56 -4.79
CA GLU A 197 19.30 8.66 -5.12
C GLU A 197 20.19 8.28 -3.92
N ASP A 198 20.09 9.01 -2.79
CA ASP A 198 20.74 8.66 -1.52
C ASP A 198 19.80 7.74 -0.72
N PRO A 199 20.23 6.50 -0.38
CA PRO A 199 19.39 5.59 0.36
C PRO A 199 18.97 6.09 1.75
N LYS A 200 19.70 7.04 2.36
CA LYS A 200 19.35 7.63 3.66
C LYS A 200 18.05 8.44 3.60
N ILE A 201 17.81 9.17 2.52
CA ILE A 201 16.58 9.96 2.36
C ILE A 201 15.39 9.01 2.16
N VAL A 202 15.53 7.99 1.31
CA VAL A 202 14.49 6.95 1.13
C VAL A 202 14.21 6.22 2.45
N GLN A 203 15.24 5.93 3.26
CA GLN A 203 15.09 5.38 4.61
C GLN A 203 14.32 6.29 5.56
N ALA A 204 14.55 7.61 5.52
CA ALA A 204 13.81 8.58 6.31
C ALA A 204 12.34 8.69 5.87
N MET A 205 12.07 8.74 4.57
CA MET A 205 10.71 8.84 4.02
C MET A 205 9.81 7.62 4.30
N THR A 206 10.35 6.53 4.87
CA THR A 206 9.54 5.42 5.39
C THR A 206 8.58 5.80 6.52
N GLU A 207 8.58 7.04 7.05
CA GLU A 207 7.51 7.55 7.94
C GLU A 207 6.11 7.55 7.30
N ILE A 208 6.01 7.47 5.97
CA ILE A 208 4.72 7.25 5.29
C ILE A 208 4.04 5.94 5.74
N ILE A 209 4.80 4.94 6.20
CA ILE A 209 4.26 3.64 6.65
C ILE A 209 3.45 3.77 7.95
N PRO A 210 3.98 4.29 9.07
CA PRO A 210 3.15 4.59 10.25
C PRO A 210 2.12 5.71 9.98
N GLY A 211 2.36 6.60 9.02
CA GLY A 211 1.32 7.53 8.52
C GLY A 211 0.08 6.79 8.00
N LEU A 212 0.28 5.82 7.11
CA LEU A 212 -0.78 5.00 6.48
C LEU A 212 -1.38 3.94 7.42
N GLN A 213 -0.54 3.28 8.21
CA GLN A 213 -0.92 2.12 9.04
C GLN A 213 -1.27 2.50 10.50
N GLY A 214 -0.78 3.64 11.00
CA GLY A 214 -0.66 3.92 12.43
C GLY A 214 0.67 3.43 13.01
N GLU A 215 1.07 4.01 14.14
CA GLU A 215 2.33 3.67 14.83
C GLU A 215 2.33 2.27 15.44
N ILE A 216 3.36 1.48 15.14
CA ILE A 216 3.53 0.15 15.73
C ILE A 216 3.91 0.28 17.22
N PRO A 217 3.21 -0.40 18.16
CA PRO A 217 3.52 -0.29 19.58
C PRO A 217 4.97 -0.67 19.91
N ALA A 218 5.64 0.11 20.75
CA ALA A 218 7.09 0.02 21.00
C ALA A 218 7.60 -1.37 21.47
N ASN A 219 6.72 -2.17 22.09
CA ASN A 219 7.03 -3.52 22.58
C ASN A 219 6.69 -4.63 21.57
N CYS A 220 6.17 -4.31 20.38
CA CYS A 220 5.86 -5.29 19.35
C CYS A 220 7.13 -5.91 18.72
N ARG A 221 7.00 -7.18 18.32
CA ARG A 221 8.06 -7.92 17.63
C ARG A 221 8.32 -7.32 16.25
N LYS A 222 9.52 -6.77 16.03
CA LYS A 222 9.95 -6.27 14.70
C LYS A 222 9.70 -7.29 13.59
N GLY A 223 9.20 -6.83 12.45
CA GLY A 223 8.85 -7.66 11.28
C GLY A 223 7.47 -8.31 11.30
N VAL A 224 6.63 -8.10 12.32
CA VAL A 224 5.18 -8.35 12.22
C VAL A 224 4.49 -7.27 11.39
N PRO A 225 3.45 -7.60 10.60
CA PRO A 225 2.61 -6.58 10.00
C PRO A 225 1.82 -5.85 11.09
N PHE A 226 1.45 -4.60 10.87
CA PHE A 226 0.62 -3.79 11.77
C PHE A 226 -0.28 -2.84 10.98
N VAL A 227 -1.54 -2.69 11.40
CA VAL A 227 -2.47 -1.61 11.02
C VAL A 227 -3.32 -1.33 12.26
N ALA A 228 -3.51 -0.06 12.63
CA ALA A 228 -4.09 0.33 13.92
C ALA A 228 -5.63 0.24 14.00
N GLY A 229 -6.33 -0.01 12.88
CA GLY A 229 -7.79 -0.15 12.82
C GLY A 229 -8.40 0.36 11.52
N ASN A 230 -9.74 0.44 11.50
CA ASN A 230 -10.57 0.80 10.34
C ASN A 230 -10.19 2.11 9.62
N LYS A 231 -9.74 3.14 10.34
CA LYS A 231 -9.31 4.45 9.81
C LYS A 231 -7.86 4.48 9.34
N LYS A 232 -7.26 3.31 9.13
CA LYS A 232 -5.91 3.10 8.59
C LYS A 232 -5.93 2.01 7.52
N VAL A 233 -4.88 1.97 6.71
CA VAL A 233 -4.74 1.05 5.58
C VAL A 233 -3.48 0.21 5.73
N ALA A 234 -3.43 -0.96 5.09
CA ALA A 234 -2.18 -1.69 4.93
C ALA A 234 -1.25 -0.89 4.00
N ALA A 235 0.04 -0.78 4.34
CA ALA A 235 1.04 -0.21 3.45
C ALA A 235 1.79 -1.33 2.71
N CYS A 236 2.15 -1.07 1.46
CA CYS A 236 2.92 -1.96 0.60
C CYS A 236 4.27 -1.34 0.23
N ALA A 237 5.39 -1.85 0.76
CA ALA A 237 6.71 -1.37 0.33
C ALA A 237 7.10 -2.01 -1.01
N LYS A 238 7.38 -1.20 -2.04
CA LYS A 238 7.62 -1.68 -3.42
C LYS A 238 8.75 -0.94 -4.17
N HIS A 239 9.39 -1.53 -5.18
CA HIS A 239 9.24 -2.90 -5.68
C HIS A 239 10.50 -3.72 -5.34
N PHE A 240 10.33 -4.82 -4.62
CA PHE A 240 11.41 -5.61 -4.03
C PHE A 240 12.13 -6.44 -5.12
N VAL A 241 13.41 -6.22 -5.42
CA VAL A 241 14.31 -5.18 -4.92
C VAL A 241 15.31 -4.79 -6.01
N GLY A 242 15.73 -3.53 -6.04
CA GLY A 242 16.64 -3.01 -7.07
C GLY A 242 15.93 -2.50 -8.33
N ASP A 243 14.64 -2.21 -8.25
CA ASP A 243 13.80 -1.61 -9.32
C ASP A 243 14.42 -0.36 -9.95
N GLY A 244 14.85 0.62 -9.16
CA GLY A 244 15.49 1.85 -9.66
C GLY A 244 16.98 1.72 -10.02
N GLY A 245 17.54 0.51 -10.00
CA GLY A 245 18.95 0.21 -10.30
C GLY A 245 19.19 -0.36 -11.70
N THR A 246 18.19 -0.34 -12.58
CA THR A 246 18.24 -1.04 -13.86
C THR A 246 19.25 -0.43 -14.84
N THR A 247 19.75 -1.27 -15.75
CA THR A 247 20.71 -0.88 -16.78
C THR A 247 20.16 0.27 -17.64
N LYS A 248 20.87 1.42 -17.64
CA LYS A 248 20.47 2.69 -18.28
C LYS A 248 19.13 3.27 -17.82
N GLY A 249 18.63 2.85 -16.65
CA GLY A 249 17.31 3.24 -16.14
C GLY A 249 16.13 2.60 -16.88
N ILE A 250 16.34 1.60 -17.74
CA ILE A 250 15.23 1.00 -18.50
C ILE A 250 14.29 0.25 -17.54
N ASN A 251 12.99 0.50 -17.63
CA ASN A 251 11.98 -0.10 -16.77
C ASN A 251 11.95 -1.63 -16.92
N GLU A 252 11.61 -2.34 -15.84
CA GLU A 252 11.51 -3.83 -15.77
C GLU A 252 12.78 -4.63 -16.13
N ASN A 253 13.90 -3.96 -16.40
CA ASN A 253 15.11 -4.54 -16.97
C ASN A 253 16.04 -5.14 -15.88
N ASN A 254 17.28 -5.44 -16.25
CA ASN A 254 18.28 -6.07 -15.38
C ASN A 254 19.09 -5.03 -14.59
N THR A 255 19.08 -5.17 -13.27
CA THR A 255 19.91 -4.44 -12.29
C THR A 255 21.19 -5.22 -12.06
N VAL A 256 22.29 -4.74 -12.66
CA VAL A 256 23.60 -5.40 -12.65
C VAL A 256 24.47 -4.80 -11.54
N ILE A 257 24.50 -5.46 -10.37
CA ILE A 257 25.21 -4.97 -9.19
C ILE A 257 25.64 -6.14 -8.28
N ASN A 258 26.79 -6.03 -7.64
CA ASN A 258 27.23 -7.03 -6.67
C ASN A 258 26.32 -7.03 -5.41
N ARG A 259 26.37 -8.11 -4.61
CA ARG A 259 25.50 -8.27 -3.43
C ARG A 259 25.72 -7.18 -2.38
N HIS A 260 26.92 -6.63 -2.25
CA HIS A 260 27.17 -5.53 -1.32
C HIS A 260 26.40 -4.27 -1.76
N GLY A 261 26.52 -3.87 -3.03
CA GLY A 261 25.80 -2.72 -3.59
C GLY A 261 24.28 -2.86 -3.55
N LEU A 262 23.75 -4.07 -3.82
CA LEU A 262 22.30 -4.32 -3.67
C LEU A 262 21.85 -4.07 -2.22
N LEU A 263 22.63 -4.54 -1.24
CA LEU A 263 22.29 -4.43 0.18
C LEU A 263 22.57 -3.04 0.79
N SER A 264 23.53 -2.28 0.26
CA SER A 264 23.85 -0.92 0.74
C SER A 264 23.06 0.19 0.05
N ILE A 265 22.58 -0.03 -1.19
CA ILE A 265 21.80 0.97 -1.95
C ILE A 265 20.32 0.62 -1.99
N HIS A 266 19.93 -0.60 -2.39
CA HIS A 266 18.54 -0.92 -2.74
C HIS A 266 17.73 -1.63 -1.64
N MET A 267 18.39 -2.20 -0.64
CA MET A 267 17.77 -2.85 0.52
C MET A 267 17.43 -1.97 1.75
N PRO A 268 18.14 -0.85 2.06
CA PRO A 268 18.00 -0.16 3.35
C PRO A 268 16.58 0.31 3.70
N GLY A 269 15.79 0.67 2.68
CA GLY A 269 14.39 1.09 2.84
C GLY A 269 13.51 -0.05 3.36
N TYR A 270 13.63 -1.24 2.77
CA TYR A 270 12.88 -2.44 3.21
C TYR A 270 13.17 -2.81 4.66
N TYR A 271 14.42 -2.67 5.11
CA TYR A 271 14.77 -2.89 6.51
C TYR A 271 14.00 -1.95 7.45
N ASN A 272 13.94 -0.65 7.14
CA ASN A 272 13.17 0.32 7.91
C ASN A 272 11.65 0.03 7.85
N SER A 273 11.12 -0.27 6.66
CA SER A 273 9.69 -0.63 6.46
C SER A 273 9.27 -1.85 7.29
N ILE A 274 10.11 -2.89 7.36
CA ILE A 274 9.86 -4.11 8.12
C ILE A 274 9.94 -3.86 9.64
N ILE A 275 10.77 -2.91 10.09
CA ILE A 275 10.81 -2.48 11.49
C ILE A 275 9.54 -1.70 11.87
N LYS A 276 9.04 -0.84 10.96
CA LYS A 276 7.79 -0.07 11.10
C LYS A 276 6.52 -0.89 10.86
N GLY A 277 6.65 -2.22 10.71
CA GLY A 277 5.54 -3.15 10.61
C GLY A 277 4.76 -3.10 9.30
N VAL A 278 5.42 -2.79 8.17
CA VAL A 278 4.77 -2.78 6.85
C VAL A 278 3.99 -4.08 6.60
N ALA A 279 2.73 -3.95 6.18
CA ALA A 279 1.82 -5.07 6.06
C ALA A 279 2.12 -5.97 4.85
N THR A 280 2.51 -5.38 3.71
CA THR A 280 2.79 -6.11 2.47
C THR A 280 4.07 -5.61 1.79
N ILE A 281 4.65 -6.47 0.94
CA ILE A 281 5.80 -6.12 0.09
C ILE A 281 5.53 -6.64 -1.32
N MET A 282 5.63 -5.77 -2.32
CA MET A 282 5.43 -6.13 -3.72
C MET A 282 6.78 -6.41 -4.40
N VAL A 283 6.87 -7.50 -5.14
CA VAL A 283 8.09 -7.91 -5.86
C VAL A 283 8.19 -7.19 -7.20
N SER A 284 9.39 -6.72 -7.57
CA SER A 284 9.64 -6.00 -8.83
C SER A 284 9.62 -6.91 -10.05
N TYR A 285 9.24 -6.35 -11.22
CA TYR A 285 9.48 -6.96 -12.53
C TYR A 285 10.95 -7.15 -12.89
N SER A 286 11.86 -6.39 -12.26
CA SER A 286 13.27 -6.36 -12.63
C SER A 286 13.97 -7.71 -12.42
N SER A 287 15.11 -7.87 -13.08
CA SER A 287 16.07 -8.93 -12.75
C SER A 287 17.20 -8.37 -11.88
N TRP A 288 17.72 -9.17 -10.94
CA TRP A 288 19.02 -8.91 -10.33
C TRP A 288 20.06 -9.87 -10.90
N ASN A 289 21.09 -9.33 -11.56
CA ASN A 289 22.14 -10.10 -12.25
C ASN A 289 21.59 -11.23 -13.16
N GLY A 290 20.49 -10.94 -13.88
CA GLY A 290 19.79 -11.87 -14.79
C GLY A 290 18.63 -12.63 -14.15
N VAL A 291 18.59 -12.82 -12.83
CA VAL A 291 17.52 -13.57 -12.15
C VAL A 291 16.30 -12.67 -11.90
N LYS A 292 15.18 -12.96 -12.57
CA LYS A 292 13.89 -12.28 -12.39
C LYS A 292 13.46 -12.28 -10.93
N MET A 293 13.11 -11.12 -10.37
CA MET A 293 12.79 -10.99 -8.95
C MET A 293 11.56 -11.81 -8.53
N HIS A 294 10.52 -11.92 -9.38
CA HIS A 294 9.37 -12.81 -9.14
C HIS A 294 9.73 -14.30 -9.04
N ALA A 295 10.89 -14.73 -9.57
CA ALA A 295 11.41 -16.11 -9.44
C ALA A 295 12.53 -16.26 -8.41
N ASN A 296 12.93 -15.18 -7.72
CA ASN A 296 14.14 -15.15 -6.90
C ASN A 296 13.90 -15.65 -5.46
N HIS A 297 13.91 -16.97 -5.26
CA HIS A 297 13.77 -17.62 -3.95
C HIS A 297 14.76 -17.08 -2.90
N ASP A 298 16.00 -16.83 -3.29
CA ASP A 298 17.05 -16.45 -2.34
C ASP A 298 16.87 -15.04 -1.77
N LEU A 299 16.26 -14.12 -2.53
CA LEU A 299 15.88 -12.80 -2.03
C LEU A 299 14.48 -12.80 -1.40
N VAL A 300 13.48 -13.42 -2.02
CA VAL A 300 12.07 -13.38 -1.55
C VAL A 300 11.85 -14.25 -0.32
N THR A 301 12.41 -15.46 -0.28
CA THR A 301 12.27 -16.38 0.86
C THR A 301 13.51 -16.37 1.77
N ALA A 302 14.69 -16.69 1.24
CA ALA A 302 15.87 -16.86 2.11
C ALA A 302 16.31 -15.54 2.77
N PHE A 303 16.27 -14.41 2.05
CA PHE A 303 16.59 -13.10 2.64
C PHE A 303 15.39 -12.42 3.30
N LEU A 304 14.32 -12.09 2.56
CA LEU A 304 13.21 -11.28 3.10
C LEU A 304 12.41 -12.00 4.20
N LYS A 305 11.86 -13.18 3.91
CA LYS A 305 11.07 -13.95 4.91
C LYS A 305 11.94 -14.54 6.02
N ASN A 306 13.15 -15.00 5.70
CA ASN A 306 13.99 -15.76 6.63
C ASN A 306 15.11 -14.96 7.31
N THR A 307 15.84 -14.05 6.63
CA THR A 307 16.83 -13.18 7.27
C THR A 307 16.21 -11.92 7.89
N LEU A 308 15.47 -11.11 7.12
CA LEU A 308 14.79 -9.91 7.62
C LEU A 308 13.54 -10.21 8.48
N ARG A 309 13.18 -11.49 8.60
CA ARG A 309 12.08 -12.01 9.42
C ARG A 309 10.69 -11.46 9.08
N PHE A 310 10.46 -10.94 7.86
CA PHE A 310 9.16 -10.43 7.44
C PHE A 310 8.01 -11.45 7.67
N ARG A 311 6.92 -10.99 8.30
CA ARG A 311 5.71 -11.81 8.62
C ARG A 311 4.42 -11.29 7.98
N GLY A 312 4.46 -10.18 7.26
CA GLY A 312 3.42 -9.81 6.30
C GLY A 312 3.39 -10.77 5.10
N PHE A 313 2.61 -10.43 4.08
CA PHE A 313 2.52 -11.20 2.84
C PHE A 313 3.25 -10.51 1.67
N VAL A 314 3.85 -11.31 0.81
CA VAL A 314 4.51 -10.89 -0.42
C VAL A 314 3.51 -10.93 -1.58
N ILE A 315 3.34 -9.83 -2.30
CA ILE A 315 2.48 -9.77 -3.49
C ILE A 315 3.34 -9.69 -4.77
N SER A 316 2.86 -10.25 -5.88
CA SER A 316 3.45 -9.94 -7.19
C SER A 316 3.13 -8.50 -7.61
N ASP A 317 3.82 -8.01 -8.64
CA ASP A 317 3.31 -6.89 -9.42
C ASP A 317 2.25 -7.41 -10.42
N TRP A 318 1.58 -6.50 -11.13
CA TRP A 318 0.55 -6.81 -12.14
C TRP A 318 1.10 -7.72 -13.25
N GLU A 319 0.60 -8.96 -13.38
CA GLU A 319 1.15 -9.96 -14.34
C GLU A 319 2.65 -10.24 -14.12
N GLY A 320 3.19 -9.98 -12.93
CA GLY A 320 4.62 -10.08 -12.66
C GLY A 320 5.17 -11.50 -12.84
N ILE A 321 4.36 -12.52 -12.55
CA ILE A 321 4.78 -13.92 -12.78
C ILE A 321 4.81 -14.28 -14.27
N ASP A 322 3.91 -13.72 -15.07
CA ASP A 322 3.84 -13.91 -16.53
C ASP A 322 5.15 -13.42 -17.17
N ARG A 323 5.64 -12.25 -16.71
CA ARG A 323 6.89 -11.59 -17.09
C ARG A 323 8.16 -12.23 -16.50
N ILE A 324 8.06 -13.41 -15.87
CA ILE A 324 9.20 -14.32 -15.64
C ILE A 324 9.65 -14.94 -16.98
N THR A 325 8.72 -15.16 -17.91
CA THR A 325 8.99 -15.77 -19.23
C THR A 325 9.22 -14.71 -20.32
N SER A 326 9.86 -15.11 -21.42
CA SER A 326 10.08 -14.27 -22.60
C SER A 326 9.70 -15.05 -23.87
N PRO A 327 8.69 -14.60 -24.65
CA PRO A 327 7.77 -13.50 -24.32
C PRO A 327 6.98 -13.77 -23.03
N PRO A 328 6.37 -12.75 -22.40
CA PRO A 328 5.54 -12.94 -21.21
C PRO A 328 4.45 -13.98 -21.44
N HIS A 329 4.06 -14.67 -20.36
CA HIS A 329 3.04 -15.72 -20.33
C HIS A 329 3.35 -16.98 -21.18
N ALA A 330 4.48 -17.05 -21.90
CA ALA A 330 4.82 -18.16 -22.82
C ALA A 330 4.88 -19.56 -22.18
N ASN A 331 5.01 -19.65 -20.85
CA ASN A 331 4.81 -20.88 -20.10
C ASN A 331 4.22 -20.55 -18.72
N TYR A 332 2.91 -20.27 -18.67
CA TYR A 332 2.26 -19.81 -17.45
C TYR A 332 2.29 -20.84 -16.31
N SER A 333 2.23 -22.15 -16.62
CA SER A 333 2.44 -23.21 -15.62
C SER A 333 3.81 -23.10 -14.92
N TYR A 334 4.87 -22.79 -15.67
CA TYR A 334 6.18 -22.49 -15.09
C TYR A 334 6.19 -21.17 -14.30
N SER A 335 5.52 -20.12 -14.79
CA SER A 335 5.36 -18.85 -14.05
C SER A 335 4.70 -19.03 -12.68
N ILE A 336 3.62 -19.82 -12.60
CA ILE A 336 2.95 -20.15 -11.33
C ILE A 336 3.90 -20.95 -10.43
N GLN A 337 4.55 -22.00 -10.96
CA GLN A 337 5.49 -22.82 -10.19
C GLN A 337 6.66 -22.00 -9.65
N ALA A 338 7.29 -21.17 -10.48
CA ALA A 338 8.44 -20.34 -10.12
C ALA A 338 8.04 -19.26 -9.10
N GLY A 339 6.96 -18.52 -9.34
CA GLY A 339 6.52 -17.43 -8.45
C GLY A 339 6.11 -17.92 -7.06
N ILE A 340 5.30 -18.98 -6.99
CA ILE A 340 4.83 -19.52 -5.71
C ILE A 340 5.96 -20.21 -4.95
N ASN A 341 6.87 -20.94 -5.60
CA ASN A 341 8.01 -21.55 -4.92
C ASN A 341 9.12 -20.54 -4.56
N ALA A 342 9.28 -19.43 -5.30
CA ALA A 342 10.16 -18.33 -4.88
C ALA A 342 9.70 -17.67 -3.57
N GLY A 343 8.40 -17.69 -3.30
CA GLY A 343 7.81 -17.30 -2.03
C GLY A 343 6.74 -16.21 -2.10
N ILE A 344 6.23 -15.89 -3.29
CA ILE A 344 5.08 -14.98 -3.44
C ILE A 344 3.87 -15.59 -2.71
N ASP A 345 3.12 -14.77 -1.99
CA ASP A 345 1.95 -15.20 -1.20
C ASP A 345 0.63 -14.89 -1.90
N MET A 346 0.56 -13.74 -2.57
CA MET A 346 -0.59 -13.30 -3.36
C MET A 346 -0.14 -12.93 -4.76
N VAL A 347 -0.82 -13.42 -5.79
CA VAL A 347 -0.52 -13.06 -7.19
C VAL A 347 -1.57 -12.08 -7.69
N MET A 348 -1.11 -10.96 -8.24
CA MET A 348 -1.94 -9.94 -8.89
C MET A 348 -2.23 -10.37 -10.33
N VAL A 349 -3.18 -11.30 -10.46
CA VAL A 349 -3.76 -11.68 -11.77
C VAL A 349 -4.95 -10.74 -12.03
N PRO A 350 -4.87 -9.83 -13.01
CA PRO A 350 -5.89 -8.79 -13.21
C PRO A 350 -7.16 -9.32 -13.89
N TYR A 351 -7.02 -10.32 -14.76
CA TYR A 351 -8.09 -10.78 -15.66
C TYR A 351 -8.30 -12.29 -15.59
N ASN A 352 -7.35 -13.11 -16.03
CA ASN A 352 -7.55 -14.57 -16.15
C ASN A 352 -7.31 -15.35 -14.84
N TYR A 353 -8.02 -14.99 -13.77
CA TYR A 353 -7.86 -15.62 -12.45
C TYR A 353 -8.23 -17.12 -12.44
N MET A 354 -9.08 -17.58 -13.35
CA MET A 354 -9.46 -19.00 -13.45
C MET A 354 -8.29 -19.88 -13.86
N GLU A 355 -7.55 -19.50 -14.90
CA GLU A 355 -6.35 -20.22 -15.34
C GLU A 355 -5.30 -20.30 -14.23
N PHE A 356 -5.09 -19.21 -13.49
CA PHE A 356 -4.20 -19.19 -12.33
C PHE A 356 -4.64 -20.17 -11.23
N ILE A 357 -5.94 -20.18 -10.90
CA ILE A 357 -6.50 -21.07 -9.87
C ILE A 357 -6.38 -22.53 -10.30
N ASP A 358 -6.71 -22.87 -11.55
CA ASP A 358 -6.64 -24.24 -12.06
C ASP A 358 -5.19 -24.73 -12.20
N GLY A 359 -4.29 -23.88 -12.71
CA GLY A 359 -2.86 -24.17 -12.81
C GLY A 359 -2.21 -24.38 -11.43
N LEU A 360 -2.47 -23.49 -10.46
CA LEU A 360 -1.99 -23.64 -9.09
C LEU A 360 -2.58 -24.89 -8.42
N THR A 361 -3.87 -25.15 -8.62
CA THR A 361 -4.55 -26.35 -8.10
C THR A 361 -3.97 -27.63 -8.69
N PHE A 362 -3.64 -27.65 -9.99
CA PHE A 362 -2.96 -28.76 -10.64
C PHE A 362 -1.56 -29.00 -10.07
N LEU A 363 -0.75 -27.94 -9.92
CA LEU A 363 0.61 -28.03 -9.39
C LEU A 363 0.63 -28.52 -7.93
N VAL A 364 -0.34 -28.13 -7.11
CA VAL A 364 -0.49 -28.62 -5.72
C VAL A 364 -0.98 -30.07 -5.68
N LYS A 365 -2.01 -30.43 -6.46
CA LYS A 365 -2.51 -31.83 -6.55
C LYS A 365 -1.41 -32.82 -6.98
N ASN A 366 -0.55 -32.39 -7.91
CA ASN A 366 0.60 -33.19 -8.38
C ASN A 366 1.86 -33.07 -7.48
N LYS A 367 1.77 -32.39 -6.33
CA LYS A 367 2.86 -32.21 -5.35
C LYS A 367 4.08 -31.43 -5.86
N ILE A 368 3.94 -30.71 -6.98
CA ILE A 368 4.98 -29.87 -7.59
C ILE A 368 5.14 -28.56 -6.78
N ILE A 369 4.04 -28.09 -6.18
CA ILE A 369 4.06 -27.11 -5.09
C ILE A 369 3.61 -27.84 -3.82
N PRO A 370 4.42 -27.86 -2.73
CA PRO A 370 4.04 -28.54 -1.50
C PRO A 370 2.96 -27.76 -0.75
N MET A 371 2.03 -28.46 -0.09
CA MET A 371 0.92 -27.82 0.63
C MET A 371 1.39 -26.79 1.67
N SER A 372 2.52 -27.07 2.34
CA SER A 372 3.16 -26.16 3.30
C SER A 372 3.60 -24.80 2.73
N ARG A 373 3.80 -24.68 1.41
CA ARG A 373 4.04 -23.39 0.74
C ARG A 373 2.75 -22.56 0.67
N ILE A 374 1.64 -23.21 0.32
CA ILE A 374 0.30 -22.61 0.34
C ILE A 374 -0.09 -22.23 1.78
N ASP A 375 0.21 -23.09 2.77
CA ASP A 375 -0.06 -22.80 4.18
C ASP A 375 0.71 -21.57 4.69
N ASP A 376 1.99 -21.37 4.31
CA ASP A 376 2.72 -20.12 4.60
C ASP A 376 2.08 -18.91 3.93
N ALA A 377 1.66 -19.02 2.67
CA ALA A 377 1.00 -17.94 1.94
C ALA A 377 -0.33 -17.52 2.58
N VAL A 378 -1.25 -18.47 2.77
CA VAL A 378 -2.56 -18.24 3.38
C VAL A 378 -2.41 -17.73 4.81
N LYS A 379 -1.48 -18.28 5.61
CA LYS A 379 -1.21 -17.81 6.98
C LYS A 379 -0.66 -16.38 7.05
N ARG A 380 -0.02 -15.88 5.99
CA ARG A 380 0.42 -14.47 5.91
C ARG A 380 -0.70 -13.54 5.47
N ILE A 381 -1.48 -13.93 4.47
CA ILE A 381 -2.65 -13.16 4.01
C ILE A 381 -3.67 -13.02 5.14
N LEU A 382 -4.04 -14.13 5.79
CA LEU A 382 -4.97 -14.11 6.92
C LEU A 382 -4.42 -13.31 8.11
N ARG A 383 -3.11 -13.41 8.44
CA ARG A 383 -2.50 -12.57 9.48
C ARG A 383 -2.73 -11.09 9.21
N VAL A 384 -2.47 -10.60 8.00
CA VAL A 384 -2.68 -9.19 7.67
C VAL A 384 -4.16 -8.81 7.79
N LYS A 385 -5.07 -9.63 7.25
CA LYS A 385 -6.52 -9.39 7.33
C LYS A 385 -7.07 -9.34 8.76
N PHE A 386 -6.63 -10.23 9.66
CA PHE A 386 -6.99 -10.17 11.07
C PHE A 386 -6.34 -8.99 11.82
N VAL A 387 -5.04 -8.75 11.59
CA VAL A 387 -4.33 -7.63 12.25
C VAL A 387 -4.92 -6.26 11.90
N MET A 388 -5.45 -6.08 10.69
CA MET A 388 -6.09 -4.83 10.26
C MET A 388 -7.58 -4.72 10.59
N GLY A 389 -8.17 -5.69 11.30
CA GLY A 389 -9.59 -5.68 11.68
C GLY A 389 -10.57 -5.94 10.53
N LEU A 390 -10.13 -6.58 9.42
CA LEU A 390 -10.97 -6.75 8.22
C LEU A 390 -12.07 -7.81 8.38
N PHE A 391 -12.01 -8.64 9.43
CA PHE A 391 -13.09 -9.59 9.74
C PHE A 391 -14.18 -8.94 10.62
N GLU A 392 -13.77 -7.92 11.39
CA GLU A 392 -14.59 -7.14 12.30
C GLU A 392 -15.29 -5.99 11.55
N GLU A 393 -14.56 -5.31 10.65
CA GLU A 393 -15.05 -4.18 9.84
C GLU A 393 -14.79 -4.38 8.32
N PRO A 394 -15.46 -5.37 7.68
CA PRO A 394 -15.29 -5.72 6.26
C PRO A 394 -15.89 -4.73 5.26
N PHE A 395 -16.63 -3.72 5.73
CA PHE A 395 -17.35 -2.74 4.89
C PHE A 395 -16.76 -1.33 5.03
N ALA A 396 -17.12 -0.43 4.11
CA ALA A 396 -16.66 0.96 4.13
C ALA A 396 -17.43 1.80 5.16
N ASP A 397 -16.72 2.63 5.92
CA ASP A 397 -17.31 3.65 6.81
C ASP A 397 -17.73 4.87 5.99
N MET A 398 -19.02 4.94 5.63
CA MET A 398 -19.60 6.06 4.88
C MET A 398 -19.53 7.41 5.61
N SER A 399 -19.23 7.43 6.92
CA SER A 399 -18.99 8.71 7.62
C SER A 399 -17.71 9.40 7.13
N LEU A 400 -16.75 8.66 6.57
CA LEU A 400 -15.45 9.17 6.12
C LEU A 400 -15.46 9.83 4.74
N VAL A 401 -16.58 9.83 4.00
CA VAL A 401 -16.64 10.37 2.63
C VAL A 401 -16.17 11.84 2.56
N HIS A 402 -16.43 12.64 3.60
CA HIS A 402 -16.00 14.04 3.69
C HIS A 402 -14.47 14.24 3.79
N GLN A 403 -13.69 13.17 4.00
CA GLN A 403 -12.22 13.23 4.00
C GLN A 403 -11.64 13.31 2.57
N LEU A 404 -12.40 12.89 1.56
CA LEU A 404 -11.94 12.91 0.17
C LEU A 404 -11.83 14.36 -0.33
N GLY A 405 -10.60 14.85 -0.50
CA GLY A 405 -10.33 16.22 -0.97
C GLY A 405 -10.62 17.31 0.06
N SER A 406 -10.67 16.99 1.36
CA SER A 406 -10.95 17.97 2.42
C SER A 406 -9.92 19.10 2.48
N GLN A 407 -10.34 20.25 2.99
CA GLN A 407 -9.53 21.47 3.01
C GLN A 407 -8.24 21.30 3.82
N GLU A 408 -8.27 20.54 4.91
CA GLU A 408 -7.11 20.25 5.76
C GLU A 408 -6.05 19.44 5.01
N HIS A 409 -6.47 18.46 4.20
CA HIS A 409 -5.57 17.67 3.37
C HIS A 409 -5.00 18.50 2.21
N ARG A 410 -5.78 19.44 1.65
CA ARG A 410 -5.31 20.41 0.65
C ARG A 410 -4.32 21.42 1.25
N GLU A 411 -4.51 21.87 2.48
CA GLU A 411 -3.56 22.76 3.16
C GLU A 411 -2.25 22.04 3.50
N LEU A 412 -2.29 20.76 3.87
CA LEU A 412 -1.11 19.91 4.02
C LEU A 412 -0.41 19.68 2.66
N ALA A 413 -1.16 19.41 1.58
CA ALA A 413 -0.58 19.27 0.24
C ALA A 413 0.06 20.58 -0.23
N ARG A 414 -0.58 21.74 -0.02
CA ARG A 414 -0.01 23.08 -0.25
C ARG A 414 1.29 23.30 0.55
N GLU A 415 1.39 22.77 1.78
CA GLU A 415 2.65 22.77 2.53
C GLU A 415 3.72 21.91 1.84
N VAL A 416 3.39 20.68 1.46
CA VAL A 416 4.34 19.76 0.80
C VAL A 416 4.84 20.37 -0.52
N VAL A 417 3.98 21.08 -1.27
CA VAL A 417 4.38 21.87 -2.44
C VAL A 417 5.42 22.92 -2.07
N ARG A 418 5.11 23.90 -1.19
CA ARG A 418 6.06 24.99 -0.88
C ARG A 418 7.39 24.49 -0.29
N ARG A 419 7.41 23.30 0.31
CA ARG A 419 8.62 22.65 0.87
C ARG A 419 9.39 21.78 -0.13
N SER A 420 8.78 21.34 -1.23
CA SER A 420 9.45 20.52 -2.26
C SER A 420 10.22 21.37 -3.28
N LEU A 421 9.78 22.61 -3.54
CA LEU A 421 10.36 23.47 -4.57
C LEU A 421 11.83 23.81 -4.28
N VAL A 422 12.68 23.64 -5.29
CA VAL A 422 14.12 23.92 -5.20
C VAL A 422 14.48 25.10 -6.08
N LEU A 423 14.96 26.18 -5.48
CA LEU A 423 15.44 27.37 -6.18
C LEU A 423 16.87 27.12 -6.67
N LEU A 424 17.05 27.00 -7.99
CA LEU A 424 18.33 26.66 -8.63
C LEU A 424 19.14 27.90 -9.07
N LYS A 425 18.46 28.99 -9.41
CA LYS A 425 19.07 30.29 -9.74
C LYS A 425 18.16 31.41 -9.26
N ASN A 426 18.73 32.52 -8.79
CA ASN A 426 17.96 33.69 -8.36
C ASN A 426 18.74 34.99 -8.57
N GLY A 427 18.67 35.56 -9.78
CA GLY A 427 19.36 36.78 -10.16
C GLY A 427 20.71 36.57 -10.86
N GLU A 428 21.40 37.68 -11.11
CA GLU A 428 22.77 37.71 -11.67
C GLU A 428 23.83 37.54 -10.57
N SER A 429 23.57 38.06 -9.38
CA SER A 429 24.37 37.88 -8.17
C SER A 429 23.46 37.76 -6.94
N ALA A 430 24.00 37.23 -5.84
CA ALA A 430 23.26 37.10 -4.57
C ALA A 430 22.81 38.44 -3.96
N GLU A 431 23.40 39.55 -4.39
CA GLU A 431 23.07 40.92 -3.97
C GLU A 431 21.82 41.46 -4.69
N LYS A 432 21.43 40.86 -5.82
CA LYS A 432 20.33 41.29 -6.69
C LYS A 432 19.39 40.13 -7.03
N PRO A 433 18.75 39.50 -6.02
CA PRO A 433 17.78 38.44 -6.24
C PRO A 433 16.55 38.97 -7.00
N LEU A 434 15.88 38.08 -7.73
CA LEU A 434 14.60 38.34 -8.41
C LEU A 434 13.40 37.86 -7.57
N ILE A 435 13.58 36.77 -6.83
CA ILE A 435 12.61 36.17 -5.90
C ILE A 435 13.03 36.53 -4.46
N PRO A 436 12.12 36.97 -3.57
CA PRO A 436 10.67 37.04 -3.77
C PRO A 436 10.20 38.19 -4.67
N LEU A 437 9.19 37.89 -5.49
CA LEU A 437 8.55 38.80 -6.43
C LEU A 437 7.60 39.75 -5.69
N PRO A 438 7.57 41.06 -6.02
CA PRO A 438 6.63 41.99 -5.39
C PRO A 438 5.20 41.74 -5.86
N LYS A 439 4.27 41.58 -4.92
CA LYS A 439 2.83 41.37 -5.18
C LYS A 439 2.13 42.57 -5.82
N LYS A 440 2.59 43.80 -5.53
CA LYS A 440 2.06 45.08 -6.03
C LYS A 440 3.01 45.60 -7.13
N THR A 441 2.57 45.65 -8.38
CA THR A 441 3.30 46.19 -9.57
C THR A 441 2.30 46.52 -10.73
N SER A 442 2.46 46.23 -12.06
CA SER A 442 1.58 46.89 -13.11
C SER A 442 0.74 46.15 -14.22
N LYS A 443 0.88 44.86 -14.59
CA LYS A 443 0.00 44.10 -15.55
C LYS A 443 0.15 42.57 -15.36
N ILE A 444 0.25 41.67 -16.34
CA ILE A 444 0.81 40.31 -16.10
C ILE A 444 1.44 39.70 -17.36
N LEU A 445 2.45 38.84 -17.17
CA LEU A 445 2.83 37.80 -18.13
C LEU A 445 3.20 36.51 -17.39
N VAL A 446 2.25 35.57 -17.36
CA VAL A 446 2.52 34.16 -17.11
C VAL A 446 2.39 33.44 -18.44
N ALA A 447 3.33 32.56 -18.77
CA ALA A 447 3.42 31.89 -20.06
C ALA A 447 3.90 30.43 -19.92
N GLY A 448 3.85 29.68 -21.01
CA GLY A 448 4.31 28.28 -21.05
C GLY A 448 3.18 27.26 -20.91
N SER A 449 3.42 26.07 -21.48
CA SER A 449 2.46 24.98 -21.64
C SER A 449 1.93 24.37 -20.33
N HIS A 450 2.62 24.62 -19.22
CA HIS A 450 2.31 24.05 -17.90
C HIS A 450 1.72 25.09 -16.93
N ALA A 451 1.49 26.34 -17.38
CA ALA A 451 1.02 27.42 -16.50
C ALA A 451 -0.42 27.21 -16.02
N ASP A 452 -1.31 26.74 -16.90
CA ASP A 452 -2.75 26.60 -16.61
C ASP A 452 -3.28 25.19 -16.95
N ASN A 453 -2.49 24.17 -16.59
CA ASN A 453 -2.77 22.77 -16.91
C ASN A 453 -2.57 21.90 -15.64
N LEU A 454 -3.68 21.60 -14.96
CA LEU A 454 -3.73 20.89 -13.69
C LEU A 454 -3.20 19.46 -13.82
N GLY A 455 -3.60 18.75 -14.88
CA GLY A 455 -3.09 17.40 -15.17
C GLY A 455 -1.57 17.36 -15.35
N TYR A 456 -0.98 18.37 -15.99
CA TYR A 456 0.46 18.46 -16.19
C TYR A 456 1.24 18.72 -14.89
N GLN A 457 0.74 19.56 -13.98
CA GLN A 457 1.39 19.76 -12.67
C GLN A 457 1.19 18.57 -11.70
N CYS A 458 0.24 17.67 -11.98
CA CYS A 458 0.10 16.40 -11.24
C CYS A 458 0.96 15.25 -11.80
N GLY A 459 1.06 15.13 -13.13
CA GLY A 459 1.83 14.06 -13.77
C GLY A 459 1.10 12.70 -13.79
N GLY A 460 1.88 11.62 -13.90
CA GLY A 460 1.36 10.23 -13.94
C GLY A 460 0.69 9.79 -12.64
N TRP A 461 0.00 8.65 -12.67
CA TRP A 461 -0.80 8.11 -11.55
C TRP A 461 -1.89 9.05 -11.01
N THR A 462 -2.30 10.07 -11.76
CA THR A 462 -3.35 11.03 -11.37
C THR A 462 -4.59 10.84 -12.24
N ILE A 463 -5.69 10.40 -11.62
CA ILE A 463 -6.94 9.90 -12.24
C ILE A 463 -6.71 8.69 -13.14
N GLU A 464 -5.93 8.87 -14.21
CA GLU A 464 -5.51 7.87 -15.17
C GLU A 464 -4.08 7.36 -14.90
N TRP A 465 -3.76 6.16 -15.41
CA TRP A 465 -2.43 5.54 -15.27
C TRP A 465 -1.29 6.46 -15.70
N GLN A 466 -1.37 6.97 -16.94
CA GLN A 466 -0.37 7.88 -17.52
C GLN A 466 -0.57 9.35 -17.11
N GLY A 467 -1.58 9.65 -16.27
CA GLY A 467 -2.03 11.02 -16.01
C GLY A 467 -2.91 11.59 -17.13
N LEU A 468 -3.19 12.89 -17.07
CA LEU A 468 -4.16 13.58 -17.92
C LEU A 468 -3.69 14.98 -18.35
N SER A 469 -4.36 15.58 -19.34
CA SER A 469 -4.17 16.98 -19.73
C SER A 469 -5.41 17.83 -19.42
N GLY A 470 -5.19 19.10 -19.10
CA GLY A 470 -6.26 20.05 -18.78
C GLY A 470 -6.74 20.01 -17.33
N ASN A 471 -7.89 20.65 -17.09
CA ASN A 471 -8.31 21.11 -15.77
C ASN A 471 -9.64 20.51 -15.29
N ASN A 472 -10.28 19.64 -16.08
CA ASN A 472 -11.71 19.31 -15.93
C ASN A 472 -11.98 17.95 -15.24
N LEU A 473 -10.95 17.14 -14.98
CA LEU A 473 -11.08 15.78 -14.45
C LEU A 473 -10.74 15.64 -12.95
N THR A 474 -10.26 16.71 -12.31
CA THR A 474 -9.97 16.75 -10.88
C THR A 474 -10.00 18.19 -10.36
N GLU A 475 -10.16 18.37 -9.05
CA GLU A 475 -10.22 19.67 -8.40
C GLU A 475 -8.86 20.10 -7.86
N GLY A 476 -8.40 21.30 -8.24
CA GLY A 476 -7.18 21.91 -7.73
C GLY A 476 -6.94 23.33 -8.25
N THR A 477 -5.84 23.93 -7.84
CA THR A 477 -5.42 25.27 -8.24
C THR A 477 -4.25 25.19 -9.22
N THR A 478 -4.44 25.67 -10.45
CA THR A 478 -3.35 25.81 -11.43
C THR A 478 -2.35 26.89 -11.01
N ILE A 479 -1.09 26.79 -11.43
CA ILE A 479 -0.06 27.81 -11.14
C ILE A 479 -0.48 29.21 -11.65
N LEU A 480 -1.15 29.31 -12.81
CA LEU A 480 -1.72 30.56 -13.30
C LEU A 480 -2.79 31.12 -12.35
N THR A 481 -3.67 30.27 -11.84
CA THR A 481 -4.74 30.67 -10.89
C THR A 481 -4.13 31.11 -9.55
N ALA A 482 -3.15 30.38 -9.04
CA ALA A 482 -2.38 30.75 -7.85
C ALA A 482 -1.69 32.12 -8.00
N ILE A 483 -1.08 32.39 -9.16
CA ILE A 483 -0.45 33.68 -9.44
C ILE A 483 -1.52 34.78 -9.48
N LYS A 484 -2.63 34.61 -10.21
CA LYS A 484 -3.76 35.58 -10.24
C LYS A 484 -4.31 35.89 -8.84
N ASN A 485 -4.47 34.87 -8.00
CA ASN A 485 -4.94 35.02 -6.62
C ASN A 485 -3.96 35.84 -5.73
N THR A 486 -2.68 35.88 -6.11
CA THR A 486 -1.60 36.48 -5.31
C THR A 486 -1.13 37.84 -5.85
N SER A 487 -1.24 38.06 -7.17
CA SER A 487 -0.91 39.31 -7.84
C SER A 487 -1.66 39.45 -9.17
N ASN A 488 -2.14 40.67 -9.43
CA ASN A 488 -2.73 41.07 -10.72
C ASN A 488 -1.70 41.79 -11.63
N ASN A 489 -0.40 41.74 -11.28
CA ASN A 489 0.56 42.81 -11.54
C ASN A 489 1.97 42.34 -12.05
N ILE A 490 2.74 43.21 -12.75
CA ILE A 490 3.95 42.85 -13.54
C ILE A 490 5.13 43.82 -13.42
N SER A 491 6.35 43.28 -13.36
CA SER A 491 7.56 43.90 -13.95
C SER A 491 8.53 42.85 -14.50
N TYR A 492 8.03 41.62 -14.71
CA TYR A 492 8.76 40.38 -14.92
C TYR A 492 7.81 39.34 -15.55
N ALA A 493 8.35 38.29 -16.16
CA ALA A 493 7.56 37.17 -16.66
C ALA A 493 7.76 35.91 -15.81
N ILE A 494 6.73 35.06 -15.76
CA ILE A 494 6.80 33.71 -15.18
C ILE A 494 6.53 32.70 -16.29
N VAL A 495 7.47 31.81 -16.57
CA VAL A 495 7.39 30.78 -17.61
C VAL A 495 7.30 29.41 -16.95
N VAL A 496 6.20 28.69 -17.18
CA VAL A 496 5.94 27.38 -16.58
C VAL A 496 5.91 26.33 -17.69
N VAL A 497 6.91 25.46 -17.70
CA VAL A 497 7.16 24.46 -18.75
C VAL A 497 7.67 23.17 -18.12
N GLY A 498 7.64 22.05 -18.85
CA GLY A 498 7.93 20.78 -18.22
C GLY A 498 7.79 19.55 -19.09
N GLU A 499 7.96 18.39 -18.46
CA GLU A 499 7.59 17.09 -19.02
C GLU A 499 6.07 16.89 -18.97
N HIS A 500 5.48 16.36 -20.05
CA HIS A 500 4.10 15.88 -20.01
C HIS A 500 3.96 14.70 -19.02
N PRO A 501 2.75 14.43 -18.50
CA PRO A 501 2.47 13.23 -17.71
C PRO A 501 2.92 11.93 -18.40
N TYR A 502 3.51 11.03 -17.61
CA TYR A 502 3.91 9.69 -17.98
C TYR A 502 3.92 8.80 -16.74
N ALA A 503 3.84 7.49 -16.93
CA ALA A 503 4.11 6.48 -15.92
C ALA A 503 4.82 5.27 -16.54
N GLU A 504 5.71 4.66 -15.77
CA GLU A 504 6.37 3.39 -16.13
C GLU A 504 7.16 3.48 -17.45
N THR A 505 7.11 2.45 -18.30
CA THR A 505 7.91 2.34 -19.53
C THR A 505 7.66 3.49 -20.52
N PHE A 506 6.48 4.14 -20.48
CA PHE A 506 6.20 5.34 -21.28
C PHE A 506 7.00 6.57 -20.86
N GLY A 507 7.53 6.59 -19.65
CA GLY A 507 8.42 7.64 -19.15
C GLY A 507 9.91 7.39 -19.41
N ASP A 508 10.31 6.22 -19.91
CA ASP A 508 11.71 5.91 -20.16
C ASP A 508 12.24 6.82 -21.28
N SER A 509 13.26 7.64 -20.97
CA SER A 509 13.79 8.64 -21.91
C SER A 509 15.31 8.69 -21.85
N LEU A 510 15.95 8.54 -23.01
CA LEU A 510 17.40 8.65 -23.16
C LEU A 510 17.90 10.08 -23.34
N ASN A 511 17.03 11.02 -23.71
CA ASN A 511 17.40 12.42 -24.00
C ASN A 511 17.09 13.40 -22.86
N LEU A 512 16.10 13.10 -22.01
CA LEU A 512 15.66 13.93 -20.88
C LEU A 512 15.43 15.42 -21.25
N THR A 513 15.00 15.68 -22.48
CA THR A 513 14.64 17.02 -22.98
C THR A 513 13.15 17.26 -22.81
N ILE A 514 12.77 18.40 -22.22
CA ILE A 514 11.36 18.81 -22.17
C ILE A 514 10.81 19.08 -23.59
N PRO A 515 9.54 18.71 -23.89
CA PRO A 515 8.91 18.95 -25.18
C PRO A 515 8.74 20.45 -25.51
N ASP A 516 8.68 20.77 -26.80
CA ASP A 516 8.21 22.07 -27.27
C ASP A 516 6.67 22.09 -27.47
N PRO A 517 5.99 23.24 -27.26
CA PRO A 517 6.52 24.54 -26.88
C PRO A 517 6.94 24.61 -25.40
N GLY A 518 8.23 24.81 -25.18
CA GLY A 518 8.89 24.75 -23.89
C GLY A 518 10.27 25.42 -23.96
N PRO A 519 11.29 24.74 -24.51
CA PRO A 519 12.56 25.35 -24.93
C PRO A 519 12.40 26.67 -25.72
N THR A 520 11.49 26.69 -26.70
CA THR A 520 11.18 27.87 -27.52
C THR A 520 10.53 28.98 -26.68
N THR A 521 9.65 28.62 -25.74
CA THR A 521 9.00 29.60 -24.85
C THR A 521 9.99 30.21 -23.85
N ILE A 522 10.89 29.42 -23.27
CA ILE A 522 11.97 29.93 -22.42
C ILE A 522 12.80 30.94 -23.22
N THR A 523 13.28 30.53 -24.40
CA THR A 523 14.15 31.34 -25.26
C THR A 523 13.50 32.69 -25.63
N ASN A 524 12.26 32.66 -26.10
CA ASN A 524 11.55 33.87 -26.57
C ASN A 524 11.18 34.82 -25.42
N VAL A 525 10.79 34.31 -24.25
CA VAL A 525 10.36 35.16 -23.14
C VAL A 525 11.56 35.70 -22.36
N CYS A 526 12.51 34.84 -21.99
CA CYS A 526 13.70 35.26 -21.24
C CYS A 526 14.68 36.12 -22.06
N GLY A 527 14.64 36.01 -23.40
CA GLY A 527 15.37 36.93 -24.29
C GLY A 527 14.76 38.35 -24.38
N ALA A 528 13.50 38.54 -23.97
CA ALA A 528 12.78 39.80 -24.11
C ALA A 528 12.51 40.53 -22.78
N VAL A 529 12.38 39.81 -21.66
CA VAL A 529 12.06 40.37 -20.34
C VAL A 529 12.64 39.50 -19.22
N LYS A 530 12.91 40.11 -18.05
CA LYS A 530 13.38 39.37 -16.87
C LYS A 530 12.39 38.25 -16.52
N CYS A 531 12.87 37.01 -16.48
CA CYS A 531 12.03 35.82 -16.36
C CYS A 531 12.35 34.97 -15.12
N VAL A 532 11.30 34.41 -14.52
CA VAL A 532 11.36 33.22 -13.68
C VAL A 532 10.94 32.03 -14.53
N VAL A 533 11.76 30.98 -14.60
CA VAL A 533 11.36 29.68 -15.19
C VAL A 533 11.05 28.69 -14.07
N ILE A 534 9.88 28.08 -14.16
CA ILE A 534 9.41 27.00 -13.27
C ILE A 534 9.37 25.73 -14.12
N VAL A 535 10.15 24.72 -13.71
CA VAL A 535 10.25 23.44 -14.39
C VAL A 535 9.41 22.39 -13.65
N ILE A 536 8.34 21.96 -14.31
CA ILE A 536 7.51 20.81 -13.92
C ILE A 536 8.15 19.55 -14.53
N SER A 537 8.47 18.55 -13.71
CA SER A 537 9.22 17.37 -14.18
C SER A 537 9.23 16.27 -13.14
N GLY A 538 9.32 15.01 -13.57
CA GLY A 538 9.46 13.89 -12.64
C GLY A 538 10.89 13.72 -12.09
N ARG A 539 11.84 14.51 -12.60
CA ARG A 539 13.28 14.23 -12.54
C ARG A 539 14.11 15.42 -13.03
N PRO A 540 15.42 15.45 -12.77
CA PRO A 540 16.33 16.34 -13.48
C PRO A 540 16.23 16.17 -15.00
N VAL A 541 16.17 17.29 -15.73
CA VAL A 541 16.03 17.38 -17.19
C VAL A 541 17.09 18.31 -17.81
N VAL A 542 17.29 18.22 -19.12
CA VAL A 542 18.23 19.07 -19.88
C VAL A 542 17.79 20.54 -19.78
N VAL A 543 18.46 21.29 -18.90
CA VAL A 543 18.23 22.73 -18.68
C VAL A 543 19.45 23.60 -19.01
N GLN A 544 20.66 23.01 -19.04
CA GLN A 544 21.93 23.72 -19.22
C GLN A 544 21.95 24.77 -20.36
N PRO A 545 21.39 24.50 -21.57
CA PRO A 545 21.41 25.49 -22.66
C PRO A 545 20.70 26.80 -22.33
N TYR A 546 19.74 26.79 -21.39
CA TYR A 546 18.90 27.93 -21.07
C TYR A 546 19.31 28.64 -19.76
N VAL A 547 20.14 28.01 -18.90
CA VAL A 547 20.55 28.56 -17.59
C VAL A 547 21.20 29.95 -17.69
N ALA A 548 21.81 30.29 -18.83
CA ALA A 548 22.38 31.61 -19.08
C ALA A 548 21.31 32.72 -19.13
N SER A 549 20.26 32.55 -19.96
CA SER A 549 19.23 33.57 -20.19
C SER A 549 18.16 33.65 -19.08
N ILE A 550 17.95 32.55 -18.34
CA ILE A 550 16.99 32.51 -17.23
C ILE A 550 17.49 33.37 -16.06
N ASN A 551 16.70 34.31 -15.52
CA ASN A 551 17.13 35.10 -14.36
C ASN A 551 16.91 34.35 -13.03
N ALA A 552 15.76 33.67 -12.86
CA ALA A 552 15.56 32.75 -11.75
C ALA A 552 14.98 31.42 -12.23
N LEU A 553 15.45 30.31 -11.65
CA LEU A 553 15.08 28.95 -12.04
C LEU A 553 14.58 28.19 -10.82
N VAL A 554 13.38 27.61 -10.90
CA VAL A 554 12.77 26.78 -9.87
C VAL A 554 12.49 25.38 -10.43
N ALA A 555 13.00 24.35 -9.78
CA ALA A 555 12.51 22.99 -9.96
C ALA A 555 11.30 22.78 -9.06
N ALA A 556 10.13 22.50 -9.67
CA ALA A 556 8.87 22.35 -8.96
C ALA A 556 8.40 20.88 -8.85
N TRP A 557 9.13 19.96 -9.48
CA TRP A 557 8.80 18.54 -9.56
C TRP A 557 7.41 18.32 -10.18
N LEU A 558 6.60 17.42 -9.61
CA LEU A 558 5.18 17.26 -9.89
C LEU A 558 4.41 17.70 -8.63
N PRO A 559 4.02 18.99 -8.50
CA PRO A 559 3.45 19.52 -7.26
C PRO A 559 2.00 19.10 -6.98
N GLY A 560 1.31 18.39 -7.89
CA GLY A 560 -0.06 17.95 -7.65
C GLY A 560 -1.09 19.07 -7.73
N THR A 561 -2.19 18.93 -6.99
CA THR A 561 -3.38 19.80 -7.13
C THR A 561 -3.19 21.22 -6.58
N GLU A 562 -2.27 21.43 -5.64
CA GLU A 562 -2.25 22.65 -4.81
C GLU A 562 -1.20 23.68 -5.25
N GLY A 563 -1.32 24.13 -6.51
CA GLY A 563 -0.40 25.10 -7.14
C GLY A 563 -0.26 26.44 -6.42
N GLN A 564 -1.13 26.76 -5.46
CA GLN A 564 -0.96 27.91 -4.56
C GLN A 564 0.34 27.82 -3.74
N GLY A 565 0.82 26.62 -3.40
CA GLY A 565 2.12 26.43 -2.74
C GLY A 565 3.31 26.89 -3.57
N VAL A 566 3.14 27.07 -4.90
CA VAL A 566 4.15 27.66 -5.78
C VAL A 566 4.17 29.18 -5.66
N ALA A 567 3.00 29.83 -5.64
CA ALA A 567 2.90 31.27 -5.43
C ALA A 567 3.37 31.68 -4.02
N ASP A 568 3.08 30.88 -2.99
CA ASP A 568 3.46 31.11 -1.58
C ASP A 568 4.96 31.48 -1.40
N VAL A 569 5.87 30.79 -2.10
CA VAL A 569 7.32 31.06 -2.02
C VAL A 569 7.83 32.01 -3.11
N LEU A 570 7.18 32.07 -4.27
CA LEU A 570 7.52 33.03 -5.32
C LEU A 570 7.27 34.47 -4.89
N PHE A 571 6.18 34.73 -4.17
CA PHE A 571 5.80 36.05 -3.67
C PHE A 571 6.18 36.31 -2.20
N GLY A 572 6.96 35.40 -1.60
CA GLY A 572 7.60 35.62 -0.30
C GLY A 572 6.72 35.52 0.93
N ASP A 573 5.54 34.88 0.87
CA ASP A 573 4.82 34.51 2.09
C ASP A 573 5.60 33.45 2.90
N TYR A 574 6.33 32.59 2.19
CA TYR A 574 7.25 31.60 2.74
C TYR A 574 8.63 31.68 2.07
N GLY A 575 9.66 31.18 2.76
CA GLY A 575 11.00 31.05 2.21
C GLY A 575 11.19 29.76 1.41
N PHE A 576 11.94 29.81 0.31
CA PHE A 576 12.43 28.61 -0.36
C PHE A 576 13.32 27.81 0.60
N THR A 577 12.99 26.53 0.82
CA THR A 577 13.70 25.64 1.75
C THR A 577 14.09 24.29 1.13
N GLY A 578 13.46 23.90 0.02
CA GLY A 578 13.74 22.64 -0.67
C GLY A 578 15.19 22.51 -1.13
N LYS A 579 15.67 21.27 -1.16
CA LYS A 579 17.01 20.87 -1.60
C LYS A 579 16.89 19.70 -2.57
N LEU A 580 17.77 19.65 -3.56
CA LEU A 580 17.83 18.57 -4.54
C LEU A 580 18.08 17.21 -3.86
N SER A 581 17.08 16.33 -3.85
CA SER A 581 17.24 14.91 -3.44
C SER A 581 17.86 14.05 -4.55
N ARG A 582 18.20 14.66 -5.69
CA ARG A 582 18.76 14.04 -6.90
C ARG A 582 19.81 14.94 -7.54
N THR A 583 20.84 14.36 -8.14
CA THR A 583 21.89 15.07 -8.88
C THR A 583 21.33 15.64 -10.19
N TRP A 584 21.54 16.93 -10.45
CA TRP A 584 21.23 17.53 -11.75
C TRP A 584 22.44 17.45 -12.67
N PHE A 585 22.32 16.71 -13.76
CA PHE A 585 23.39 16.53 -14.76
C PHE A 585 23.55 17.76 -15.68
N LYS A 586 24.72 17.85 -16.34
CA LYS A 586 25.01 18.80 -17.42
C LYS A 586 24.48 18.26 -18.75
N THR A 587 24.94 17.06 -19.14
CA THR A 587 24.45 16.31 -20.30
C THR A 587 24.06 14.88 -19.92
N VAL A 588 23.20 14.24 -20.72
CA VAL A 588 22.75 12.86 -20.47
C VAL A 588 23.86 11.81 -20.65
N ASP A 589 24.96 12.16 -21.31
CA ASP A 589 26.14 11.30 -21.48
C ASP A 589 26.89 11.06 -20.17
N GLN A 590 26.67 11.91 -19.16
CA GLN A 590 27.18 11.70 -17.80
C GLN A 590 26.47 10.55 -17.08
N LEU A 591 25.30 10.09 -17.55
CA LEU A 591 24.43 9.21 -16.78
C LEU A 591 24.79 7.72 -16.94
N PRO A 592 24.75 6.91 -15.86
CA PRO A 592 24.37 7.29 -14.49
C PRO A 592 25.49 8.02 -13.74
N MET A 593 25.13 9.11 -13.06
CA MET A 593 26.01 9.89 -12.17
C MET A 593 25.19 10.31 -10.94
N ASN A 594 25.66 9.96 -9.75
CA ASN A 594 24.99 10.14 -8.48
C ASN A 594 25.97 10.65 -7.43
N VAL A 595 25.45 11.19 -6.32
CA VAL A 595 26.28 11.60 -5.18
C VAL A 595 27.13 10.43 -4.64
N GLY A 596 28.43 10.68 -4.48
CA GLY A 596 29.43 9.70 -4.02
C GLY A 596 30.15 8.95 -5.14
N ASP A 597 29.75 9.09 -6.40
CA ASP A 597 30.46 8.45 -7.52
C ASP A 597 31.82 9.14 -7.78
N ALA A 598 32.85 8.37 -8.19
CA ALA A 598 34.23 8.88 -8.31
C ALA A 598 34.47 9.90 -9.45
N ARG A 599 33.48 10.12 -10.32
CA ARG A 599 33.46 11.16 -11.36
C ARG A 599 32.15 11.94 -11.23
N TYR A 600 32.12 12.88 -10.30
CA TYR A 600 30.93 13.66 -9.96
C TYR A 600 31.08 15.11 -10.45
N ASP A 601 30.50 15.42 -11.61
CA ASP A 601 30.58 16.74 -12.26
C ASP A 601 29.17 17.29 -12.63
N PRO A 602 28.32 17.59 -11.64
CA PRO A 602 26.94 18.00 -11.87
C PRO A 602 26.80 19.46 -12.35
N LEU A 603 25.62 19.78 -12.90
CA LEU A 603 25.17 21.16 -13.12
C LEU A 603 24.71 21.79 -11.79
N PHE A 604 23.93 21.04 -11.03
CA PHE A 604 23.56 21.36 -9.65
C PHE A 604 23.74 20.09 -8.79
N PRO A 605 24.60 20.10 -7.76
CA PRO A 605 24.88 18.91 -6.97
C PRO A 605 23.69 18.49 -6.11
N PHE A 606 23.71 17.23 -5.68
CA PHE A 606 22.83 16.72 -4.63
C PHE A 606 22.91 17.62 -3.39
N GLY A 607 21.76 17.88 -2.76
CA GLY A 607 21.63 18.79 -1.63
C GLY A 607 21.67 20.29 -2.00
N PHE A 608 21.86 20.65 -3.26
CA PHE A 608 21.81 22.05 -3.70
C PHE A 608 20.40 22.64 -3.61
N GLY A 609 20.32 23.95 -3.43
CA GLY A 609 19.08 24.73 -3.40
C GLY A 609 19.29 26.04 -2.68
N LEU A 610 19.05 27.14 -3.37
CA LEU A 610 19.08 28.49 -2.79
C LEU A 610 17.89 28.68 -1.85
N THR A 611 18.05 29.57 -0.87
CA THR A 611 17.02 29.87 0.12
C THR A 611 16.61 31.34 0.05
N THR A 612 15.35 31.63 0.36
CA THR A 612 14.85 32.99 0.55
C THR A 612 14.27 33.16 1.96
N THR A 613 14.25 34.38 2.46
CA THR A 613 13.50 34.75 3.67
C THR A 613 12.07 35.16 3.29
N PRO A 614 11.04 34.88 4.12
CA PRO A 614 9.73 35.50 3.99
C PRO A 614 9.82 37.03 4.01
N THR A 615 8.91 37.71 3.31
CA THR A 615 8.79 39.16 3.26
C THR A 615 7.47 39.61 3.82
N HIS A 616 7.49 40.20 5.02
CA HIS A 616 6.33 40.81 5.66
C HIS A 616 5.98 42.15 4.99
N PHE A 617 5.35 42.09 3.82
CA PHE A 617 4.73 43.24 3.17
C PHE A 617 3.32 43.47 3.74
N ASN A 618 3.14 44.62 4.40
CA ASN A 618 1.82 45.18 4.72
C ASN A 618 1.13 45.78 3.46
#